data_AF-A0A353GU50-F1
#
_entry.id   AF-A0A353GU50-F1
#
_cell.length_a   1.000
_cell.length_b   1.000
_cell.length_c   1.000
_cell.angle_alpha   90.00
_cell.angle_beta   90.00
_cell.angle_gamma   90.00
#
_symmetry.space_group_name_H-M   'P 1'
#
loop_
_entity.id
_entity.type
_entity.pdbx_description
1 polymer ?
#
loop_
_entity_poly.entity_id
_entity_poly.type
_entity_poly.pdbx_seq_one_letter_code
_entity_poly.pdbx_strand_id
1 'polypeptide(L)'
;MNISESFHKIADAHPQRLPGSAGAKAVSGFIQQETATWEYQSASKKTSVFNFSVSLYVYVLLSLAAIAFSFTHPGGGLVIAVFLFLIFSAELVHPIFAKLRPGSAESLLLTIPARSKETQKLVIMSNMTTDYFNAMPSQMSNRTYLGLIYGAGFLILLLIAGNLRFKLP
;
A
#
# COMPACT_ATOMS: atom_id res chain seq x y z
N MET A 1 22.98 21.33 -18.61
CA MET A 1 21.61 20.78 -18.57
C MET A 1 21.04 21.05 -17.19
N ASN A 2 19.84 21.61 -17.07
CA ASN A 2 19.23 21.86 -15.76
C ASN A 2 18.61 20.56 -15.24
N ILE A 3 19.30 19.91 -14.30
CA ILE A 3 18.93 18.58 -13.76
C ILE A 3 17.51 18.62 -13.16
N SER A 4 17.13 19.73 -12.54
CA SER A 4 15.78 19.92 -11.99
C SER A 4 14.70 19.84 -13.08
N GLU A 5 14.91 20.47 -14.24
CA GLU A 5 13.93 20.46 -15.33
C GLU A 5 13.76 19.06 -15.94
N SER A 6 14.83 18.28 -16.06
CA SER A 6 14.76 16.91 -16.59
C SER A 6 13.99 15.99 -15.64
N PHE A 7 14.20 16.13 -14.32
CA PHE A 7 13.43 15.39 -13.31
C PHE A 7 11.96 15.79 -13.26
N HIS A 8 11.64 17.08 -13.45
CA HIS A 8 10.24 17.51 -13.57
C HIS A 8 9.57 16.96 -14.82
N LYS A 9 10.24 17.01 -15.98
CA LYS A 9 9.69 16.47 -17.24
C LYS A 9 9.38 14.97 -17.17
N ILE A 10 10.28 14.16 -16.59
CA ILE A 10 10.03 12.72 -16.46
C ILE A 10 8.94 12.44 -15.41
N ALA A 11 8.87 13.26 -14.36
CA ALA A 11 7.81 13.15 -13.36
C ALA A 11 6.43 13.52 -13.93
N ASP A 12 6.36 14.53 -14.79
CA ASP A 12 5.13 14.98 -15.45
C ASP A 12 4.68 14.02 -16.56
N ALA A 13 5.63 13.42 -17.29
CA ALA A 13 5.35 12.39 -18.29
C ALA A 13 4.83 11.08 -17.68
N HIS A 14 5.21 10.80 -16.43
CA HIS A 14 4.77 9.63 -15.67
C HIS A 14 4.14 10.07 -14.34
N PRO A 15 2.91 10.60 -14.34
CA PRO A 15 2.25 11.07 -13.13
C PRO A 15 1.85 9.91 -12.20
N GLN A 16 1.64 8.72 -12.76
CA GLN A 16 1.40 7.48 -12.01
C GLN A 16 2.64 6.58 -12.07
N ARG A 17 3.35 6.48 -10.94
CA ARG A 17 4.58 5.69 -10.77
C ARG A 17 4.39 4.62 -9.70
N LEU A 18 3.33 3.85 -9.83
CA LEU A 18 3.02 2.76 -8.91
C LEU A 18 4.18 1.74 -8.89
N PRO A 19 4.54 1.14 -7.74
CA PRO A 19 5.56 0.11 -7.67
C PRO A 19 5.33 -0.99 -8.73
N GLY A 20 6.31 -1.18 -9.61
CA GLY A 20 6.32 -2.23 -10.64
C GLY A 20 5.65 -1.82 -11.95
N SER A 21 5.03 -0.65 -12.00
CA SER A 21 4.45 -0.07 -13.22
C SER A 21 5.52 0.31 -14.25
N ALA A 22 5.10 0.48 -15.51
CA ALA A 22 5.97 1.00 -16.56
C ALA A 22 6.52 2.39 -16.23
N GLY A 23 5.71 3.27 -15.61
CA GLY A 23 6.15 4.60 -15.20
C GLY A 23 7.24 4.57 -14.13
N ALA A 24 7.11 3.71 -13.12
CA ALA A 24 8.16 3.54 -12.10
C ALA A 24 9.46 2.99 -12.71
N LYS A 25 9.38 2.05 -13.66
CA LYS A 25 10.56 1.54 -14.38
C LYS A 25 11.21 2.60 -15.26
N ALA A 26 10.43 3.43 -15.94
CA ALA A 26 10.94 4.51 -16.78
C ALA A 26 11.70 5.56 -15.95
N VAL A 27 11.15 5.97 -14.80
CA VAL A 27 11.82 6.91 -13.89
C VAL A 27 13.08 6.30 -13.28
N SER A 28 13.02 5.02 -12.85
CA SER A 28 14.17 4.28 -12.35
C SER A 28 15.30 4.20 -13.39
N GLY A 29 14.97 3.84 -14.63
CA GLY A 29 15.92 3.79 -15.75
C GLY A 29 16.51 5.15 -16.07
N PHE A 30 15.69 6.22 -16.05
CA PHE A 30 16.17 7.59 -16.23
C PHE A 30 17.18 8.00 -15.16
N ILE A 31 16.90 7.72 -13.88
CA ILE A 31 17.83 8.00 -12.77
C ILE A 31 19.14 7.23 -12.98
N GLN A 32 19.08 5.93 -13.30
CA GLN A 32 20.29 5.13 -13.54
C GLN A 32 21.12 5.68 -14.71
N GLN A 33 20.46 6.11 -15.79
CA GLN A 33 21.15 6.65 -16.97
C GLN A 33 21.82 7.99 -16.67
N GLU A 34 21.11 8.92 -16.01
CA GLU A 34 21.69 10.20 -15.59
C GLU A 34 22.87 9.99 -14.63
N THR A 35 22.68 9.12 -13.63
CA THR A 35 23.69 8.90 -12.58
C THR A 35 24.87 8.05 -13.04
N ALA A 36 24.75 7.30 -14.14
CA ALA A 36 25.88 6.63 -14.78
C ALA A 36 26.90 7.61 -15.38
N THR A 37 26.47 8.84 -15.69
CA THR A 37 27.41 9.91 -16.09
C THR A 37 28.18 10.47 -14.89
N TRP A 38 27.76 10.14 -13.67
CA TRP A 38 28.39 10.55 -12.43
C TRP A 38 29.26 9.38 -11.92
N GLU A 39 30.37 9.66 -11.23
CA GLU A 39 31.29 8.61 -10.71
C GLU A 39 30.70 7.78 -9.56
N TYR A 40 29.40 7.46 -9.62
CA TYR A 40 28.64 6.76 -8.60
C TYR A 40 28.60 5.26 -8.88
N GLN A 41 28.70 4.46 -7.83
CA GLN A 41 28.37 3.05 -7.88
C GLN A 41 26.87 2.87 -7.69
N SER A 42 26.20 2.44 -8.77
CA SER A 42 24.76 2.19 -8.77
C SER A 42 24.48 0.71 -8.50
N ALA A 43 23.58 0.44 -7.56
CA ALA A 43 23.03 -0.89 -7.30
C ALA A 43 21.50 -0.82 -7.30
N SER A 44 20.88 -1.73 -8.07
CA SER A 44 19.43 -1.91 -8.04
C SER A 44 19.06 -3.12 -7.19
N LYS A 45 18.12 -2.94 -6.28
CA LYS A 45 17.54 -4.02 -5.47
C LYS A 45 16.05 -4.11 -5.73
N LYS A 46 15.61 -5.24 -6.29
CA LYS A 46 14.19 -5.56 -6.43
C LYS A 46 13.66 -6.14 -5.13
N THR A 47 12.55 -5.59 -4.65
CA THR A 47 11.87 -6.03 -3.43
C THR A 47 10.41 -6.35 -3.76
N SER A 48 9.92 -7.48 -3.26
CA SER A 48 8.50 -7.81 -3.37
C SER A 48 7.69 -6.90 -2.44
N VAL A 49 6.64 -6.27 -2.96
CA VAL A 49 5.72 -5.43 -2.19
C VAL A 49 4.34 -6.07 -2.21
N PHE A 50 3.69 -6.14 -1.06
CA PHE A 50 2.35 -6.70 -0.94
C PHE A 50 1.30 -5.67 -1.32
N ASN A 51 0.28 -6.11 -2.07
CA ASN A 51 -0.84 -5.27 -2.47
C ASN A 51 -2.08 -5.66 -1.67
N PHE A 52 -2.46 -4.82 -0.70
CA PHE A 52 -3.61 -5.04 0.17
C PHE A 52 -4.96 -4.67 -0.46
N SER A 53 -4.99 -4.06 -1.65
CA SER A 53 -6.25 -3.68 -2.30
C SER A 53 -7.14 -4.90 -2.56
N VAL A 54 -6.56 -6.04 -2.94
CA VAL A 54 -7.30 -7.29 -3.15
C VAL A 54 -7.91 -7.78 -1.85
N SER A 55 -7.12 -7.84 -0.77
CA SER A 55 -7.59 -8.22 0.57
C SER A 55 -8.72 -7.32 1.04
N LEU A 56 -8.62 -6.01 0.77
CA LEU A 56 -9.65 -5.03 1.11
C LEU A 56 -10.95 -5.25 0.32
N TYR A 57 -10.88 -5.44 -1.00
CA TYR A 57 -12.07 -5.70 -1.82
C TYR A 57 -12.78 -6.99 -1.40
N VAL A 58 -12.01 -8.06 -1.15
CA VAL A 58 -12.56 -9.33 -0.65
C VAL A 58 -13.24 -9.12 0.71
N TYR A 59 -12.60 -8.39 1.62
CA TYR A 59 -13.16 -8.12 2.95
C TYR A 59 -14.48 -7.34 2.88
N VAL A 60 -14.55 -6.28 2.05
CA VAL A 60 -15.76 -5.47 1.88
C VAL A 60 -16.89 -6.31 1.28
N LEU A 61 -16.61 -7.08 0.22
CA LEU A 61 -17.62 -7.93 -0.42
C LEU A 61 -18.18 -8.98 0.55
N LEU A 62 -17.31 -9.65 1.31
CA LEU A 62 -17.74 -10.65 2.29
C LEU A 62 -18.49 -10.02 3.46
N SER A 63 -18.10 -8.81 3.88
CA SER A 63 -18.79 -8.07 4.93
C SER A 63 -20.20 -7.65 4.50
N LEU A 64 -20.38 -7.19 3.25
CA LEU A 64 -21.70 -6.92 2.70
C LEU A 64 -22.57 -8.18 2.62
N ALA A 65 -21.98 -9.32 2.21
CA ALA A 65 -22.67 -10.60 2.22
C ALA A 65 -23.09 -11.04 3.63
N ALA A 66 -22.23 -10.83 4.64
CA ALA A 66 -22.54 -11.13 6.03
C ALA A 66 -23.70 -10.27 6.57
N ILE A 67 -23.74 -8.98 6.21
CA ILE A 67 -24.86 -8.08 6.52
C ILE A 67 -26.14 -8.59 5.84
N ALA A 68 -26.09 -8.92 4.55
CA ALA A 68 -27.24 -9.46 3.83
C ALA A 68 -27.78 -10.75 4.48
N PHE A 69 -26.88 -11.66 4.87
CA PHE A 69 -27.22 -12.90 5.56
C PHE A 69 -27.85 -12.64 6.95
N SER A 70 -27.37 -11.63 7.68
CA SER A 70 -27.88 -11.27 9.01
C SER A 70 -29.36 -10.88 9.03
N PHE A 71 -29.93 -10.44 7.90
CA PHE A 71 -31.37 -10.16 7.82
C PHE A 71 -32.23 -11.41 8.01
N THR A 72 -31.75 -12.56 7.51
CA THR A 72 -32.42 -13.86 7.60
C THR A 72 -31.98 -14.65 8.85
N HIS A 73 -30.68 -14.64 9.14
CA HIS A 73 -30.07 -15.39 10.25
C HIS A 73 -29.18 -14.44 11.07
N PRO A 74 -29.78 -13.65 11.98
CA PRO A 74 -29.07 -12.57 12.68
C PRO A 74 -27.85 -13.06 13.49
N GLY A 75 -27.97 -14.22 14.17
CA GLY A 75 -26.85 -14.82 14.90
C GLY A 75 -25.73 -15.32 13.99
N GLY A 76 -26.09 -15.94 12.86
CA GLY A 76 -25.11 -16.44 11.88
C GLY A 76 -24.35 -15.31 11.18
N GLY A 77 -25.03 -14.22 10.84
CA GLY A 77 -24.40 -13.03 10.27
C GLY A 77 -23.39 -12.38 11.20
N LEU A 78 -23.67 -12.30 12.50
CA LEU A 78 -22.73 -11.78 13.50
C LEU A 78 -21.46 -12.65 13.58
N VAL A 79 -21.61 -13.98 13.66
CA VAL A 79 -20.48 -14.90 13.71
C VAL A 79 -19.59 -14.73 12.48
N ILE A 80 -20.19 -14.68 11.29
CA ILE A 80 -19.45 -14.47 10.03
C ILE A 80 -18.72 -13.12 10.06
N ALA A 81 -19.37 -12.03 10.49
CA ALA A 81 -18.75 -10.72 10.55
C ALA A 81 -17.55 -10.66 11.51
N VAL A 82 -17.64 -11.31 12.68
CA VAL A 82 -16.52 -11.42 13.64
C VAL A 82 -15.35 -12.20 13.04
N PHE A 83 -15.64 -13.34 12.39
CA PHE A 83 -14.61 -14.13 11.71
C PHE A 83 -13.93 -13.35 10.60
N LEU A 84 -14.69 -12.63 9.77
CA LEU A 84 -14.13 -11.79 8.71
C LEU A 84 -13.21 -10.71 9.30
N PHE A 85 -13.62 -10.06 10.38
CA PHE A 85 -12.82 -9.03 11.04
C PHE A 85 -11.50 -9.58 11.60
N LEU A 86 -11.52 -10.78 12.20
CA LEU A 86 -10.33 -11.46 12.67
C LEU A 86 -9.39 -11.84 11.52
N ILE A 87 -9.94 -12.36 10.41
CA ILE A 87 -9.15 -12.68 9.21
C ILE A 87 -8.50 -11.42 8.64
N PHE A 88 -9.25 -10.31 8.53
CA PHE A 88 -8.70 -9.04 8.06
C PHE A 88 -7.62 -8.49 8.99
N SER A 89 -7.80 -8.61 10.30
CA SER A 89 -6.79 -8.21 11.28
C SER A 89 -5.54 -9.07 11.19
N ALA A 90 -5.69 -10.39 11.02
CA ALA A 90 -4.58 -11.32 10.83
C ALA A 90 -3.83 -11.05 9.52
N GLU A 91 -4.53 -10.70 8.45
CA GLU A 91 -3.97 -10.37 7.14
C GLU A 91 -2.99 -9.18 7.19
N LEU A 92 -3.15 -8.27 8.16
CA LEU A 92 -2.23 -7.13 8.34
C LEU A 92 -0.91 -7.51 9.01
N VAL A 93 -0.92 -8.57 9.82
CA VAL A 93 0.28 -9.13 10.47
C VAL A 93 0.95 -10.15 9.55
N HIS A 94 0.13 -10.99 8.91
CA HIS A 94 0.54 -12.04 7.99
C HIS A 94 -0.23 -11.89 6.67
N PRO A 95 0.31 -11.12 5.70
CA PRO A 95 -0.35 -10.93 4.42
C PRO A 95 -0.39 -12.24 3.64
N ILE A 96 -1.53 -12.92 3.62
CA ILE A 96 -1.78 -14.15 2.86
C ILE A 96 -2.43 -13.79 1.53
N PHE A 97 -3.53 -13.04 1.56
CA PHE A 97 -4.23 -12.60 0.35
C PHE A 97 -3.46 -11.53 -0.41
N ALA A 98 -2.74 -10.64 0.28
CA ALA A 98 -1.92 -9.60 -0.33
C ALA A 98 -0.67 -10.15 -1.04
N LYS A 99 -0.35 -11.44 -0.84
CA LYS A 99 0.66 -12.19 -1.63
C LYS A 99 0.13 -12.72 -2.96
N LEU A 100 -1.18 -12.77 -3.18
CA LEU A 100 -1.77 -13.30 -4.41
C LEU A 100 -1.47 -12.43 -5.63
N ARG A 101 -1.29 -11.12 -5.43
CA ARG A 101 -0.88 -10.19 -6.48
C ARG A 101 0.34 -9.39 -6.02
N PRO A 102 1.52 -10.01 -5.95
CA PRO A 102 2.73 -9.34 -5.47
C PRO A 102 3.10 -8.24 -6.46
N GLY A 103 3.29 -7.03 -5.94
CA GLY A 103 3.95 -5.95 -6.66
C GLY A 103 5.47 -6.14 -6.60
N SER A 104 6.18 -5.48 -7.50
CA SER A 104 7.63 -5.34 -7.40
C SER A 104 7.97 -3.88 -7.20
N ALA A 105 8.73 -3.57 -6.15
CA ALA A 105 9.41 -2.28 -6.05
C ALA A 105 10.86 -2.47 -6.46
N GLU A 106 11.43 -1.43 -7.05
CA GLU A 106 12.85 -1.31 -7.27
C GLU A 106 13.36 -0.24 -6.32
N SER A 107 14.51 -0.48 -5.68
CA SER A 107 15.23 0.53 -4.90
C SER A 107 16.57 0.76 -5.56
N LEU A 108 16.88 2.02 -5.84
CA LEU A 108 18.16 2.43 -6.39
C LEU A 108 19.06 2.92 -5.26
N LEU A 109 20.24 2.32 -5.14
CA LEU A 109 21.28 2.75 -4.23
C LEU A 109 22.41 3.36 -5.06
N LEU A 110 22.67 4.64 -4.84
CA LEU A 110 23.76 5.37 -5.48
C LEU A 110 24.81 5.66 -4.41
N THR A 111 26.02 5.14 -4.59
CA THR A 111 27.08 5.27 -3.60
C THR A 111 28.26 6.03 -4.20
N ILE A 112 28.68 7.08 -3.53
CA ILE A 112 29.97 7.73 -3.80
C ILE A 112 31.02 6.96 -3.00
N PRO A 113 32.01 6.30 -3.64
CA PRO A 113 33.04 5.59 -2.90
C PRO A 113 33.85 6.59 -2.07
N ALA A 114 34.03 6.30 -0.78
CA ALA A 114 34.87 7.12 0.08
C ALA A 114 36.32 7.04 -0.40
N ARG A 115 36.92 8.19 -0.76
CA ARG A 115 38.35 8.30 -1.09
C ARG A 115 39.24 8.36 0.17
N SER A 116 38.63 8.43 1.35
CA SER A 116 39.26 8.53 2.68
C SER A 116 38.94 7.29 3.52
N LYS A 117 39.80 6.96 4.50
CA LYS A 117 39.62 5.85 5.45
C LYS A 117 38.52 6.11 6.51
N GLU A 118 37.83 7.24 6.44
CA GLU A 118 36.75 7.56 7.37
C GLU A 118 35.50 6.70 7.13
N THR A 119 34.93 6.21 8.23
CA THR A 119 33.79 5.27 8.27
C THR A 119 32.42 5.95 8.32
N GLN A 120 32.37 7.29 8.34
CA GLN A 120 31.11 8.02 8.45
C GLN A 120 30.39 8.04 7.09
N LYS A 121 29.11 7.66 7.10
CA LYS A 121 28.26 7.59 5.90
C LYS A 121 27.09 8.55 6.06
N LEU A 122 26.93 9.46 5.09
CA LEU A 122 25.71 10.24 4.94
C LEU A 122 24.73 9.46 4.05
N VAL A 123 23.51 9.25 4.54
CA VAL A 123 22.45 8.59 3.78
C VAL A 123 21.37 9.61 3.46
N ILE A 124 21.12 9.83 2.17
CA ILE A 124 20.03 10.67 1.67
C ILE A 124 19.01 9.74 1.03
N MET A 125 17.75 9.85 1.45
CA MET A 125 16.65 9.01 0.96
C MET A 125 15.58 9.88 0.31
N SER A 126 15.06 9.40 -0.82
CA SER A 126 13.92 10.00 -1.51
C SER A 126 13.04 8.89 -2.08
N ASN A 127 11.73 9.16 -2.19
CA ASN A 127 10.78 8.22 -2.78
C ASN A 127 10.52 8.59 -4.25
N MET A 128 10.65 7.62 -5.15
CA MET A 128 10.42 7.79 -6.59
C MET A 128 9.05 7.27 -7.05
N THR A 129 8.40 6.43 -6.24
CA THR A 129 7.10 5.84 -6.57
C THR A 129 5.95 6.68 -6.04
N THR A 130 4.83 6.67 -6.74
CA THR A 130 3.54 7.14 -6.22
C THR A 130 2.82 5.97 -5.52
N ASP A 131 2.13 6.22 -4.42
CA ASP A 131 1.49 5.16 -3.63
C ASP A 131 0.32 4.47 -4.36
N TYR A 132 0.17 3.16 -4.10
CA TYR A 132 -0.94 2.30 -4.57
C TYR A 132 -2.29 2.62 -3.91
N PHE A 133 -2.32 3.52 -2.95
CA PHE A 133 -3.54 3.81 -2.22
C PHE A 133 -4.44 4.72 -3.04
N ASN A 134 -5.26 4.07 -3.89
CA ASN A 134 -6.57 4.51 -4.37
C ASN A 134 -6.85 5.97 -4.08
N ALA A 135 -6.71 6.86 -5.09
CA ALA A 135 -7.20 8.24 -5.06
C ALA A 135 -7.36 8.79 -3.63
N MET A 136 -6.25 8.83 -2.88
CA MET A 136 -6.30 9.44 -1.56
C MET A 136 -6.77 10.88 -1.82
N PRO A 137 -7.84 11.37 -1.18
CA PRO A 137 -7.97 12.81 -1.04
C PRO A 137 -6.62 13.22 -0.44
N SER A 138 -5.87 14.07 -1.14
CA SER A 138 -4.42 14.27 -1.00
C SER A 138 -3.94 14.73 0.39
N GLN A 139 -4.83 14.73 1.39
CA GLN A 139 -4.67 15.26 2.72
C GLN A 139 -4.97 14.25 3.84
N MET A 140 -5.40 13.02 3.55
CA MET A 140 -5.75 12.07 4.62
C MET A 140 -4.56 11.20 5.01
N SER A 141 -4.23 11.12 6.31
CA SER A 141 -3.14 10.27 6.79
C SER A 141 -3.49 8.78 6.69
N ASN A 142 -2.50 7.91 6.51
CA ASN A 142 -2.69 6.46 6.44
C ASN A 142 -3.36 5.89 7.72
N ARG A 143 -3.08 6.50 8.87
CA ARG A 143 -3.72 6.18 10.15
C ARG A 143 -5.21 6.53 10.15
N THR A 144 -5.57 7.67 9.55
CA THR A 144 -6.97 8.13 9.44
C THR A 144 -7.78 7.22 8.52
N TYR A 145 -7.18 6.79 7.40
CA TYR A 145 -7.84 5.89 6.47
C TYR A 145 -8.02 4.48 7.06
N LEU A 146 -6.98 3.93 7.70
CA LEU A 146 -7.10 2.67 8.44
C LEU A 146 -8.15 2.80 9.55
N GLY A 147 -8.16 3.93 10.27
CA GLY A 147 -9.19 4.25 11.26
C GLY A 147 -10.60 4.26 10.69
N LEU A 148 -10.81 4.77 9.47
CA LEU A 148 -12.10 4.72 8.78
C LEU A 148 -12.50 3.29 8.40
N ILE A 149 -11.57 2.46 7.94
CA ILE A 149 -11.85 1.05 7.62
C ILE A 149 -12.21 0.26 8.89
N TYR A 150 -11.41 0.38 9.95
CA TYR A 150 -11.71 -0.27 11.22
C TYR A 150 -12.98 0.26 11.85
N GLY A 151 -13.20 1.57 11.77
CA GLY A 151 -14.41 2.23 12.25
C GLY A 151 -15.65 1.74 11.51
N ALA A 152 -15.58 1.60 10.18
CA ALA A 152 -16.66 1.04 9.38
C ALA A 152 -16.90 -0.44 9.71
N GLY A 153 -15.85 -1.25 9.83
CA GLY A 153 -15.95 -2.65 10.25
C GLY A 153 -16.57 -2.80 11.64
N PHE A 154 -16.19 -1.96 12.59
CA PHE A 154 -16.75 -1.93 13.94
C PHE A 154 -18.22 -1.46 13.93
N LEU A 155 -18.57 -0.44 13.13
CA LEU A 155 -19.95 0.01 12.94
C LEU A 155 -20.84 -1.09 12.37
N ILE A 156 -20.33 -1.88 11.41
CA ILE A 156 -21.04 -3.04 10.87
C ILE A 156 -21.29 -4.08 11.97
N LEU A 157 -20.28 -4.39 12.79
CA LEU A 157 -20.43 -5.29 13.94
C LEU A 157 -21.49 -4.78 14.93
N LEU A 158 -21.46 -3.48 15.25
CA LEU A 158 -22.43 -2.85 16.14
C LEU A 158 -23.84 -2.83 15.56
N LEU A 159 -24.01 -2.59 14.27
CA LEU A 159 -25.31 -2.60 13.60
C LEU A 159 -25.92 -4.01 13.61
N ILE A 160 -25.12 -5.04 13.34
CA ILE A 160 -25.59 -6.44 13.39
C ILE A 160 -25.91 -6.84 14.84
N ALA A 161 -25.08 -6.49 15.81
CA ALA A 161 -25.32 -6.75 17.23
C ALA A 161 -26.56 -6.01 17.76
N GLY A 162 -26.77 -4.76 17.33
CA GLY A 162 -27.97 -3.99 17.65
C GLY A 162 -29.24 -4.62 17.07
N ASN A 163 -29.20 -5.06 15.81
CA ASN A 163 -30.34 -5.73 15.15
C ASN A 163 -30.70 -7.06 15.83
N LEU A 164 -29.70 -7.81 16.32
CA LEU A 164 -29.91 -8.97 17.21
C LEU A 164 -30.66 -8.60 18.49
N ARG A 165 -30.27 -7.49 19.14
CA ARG A 165 -30.90 -7.02 20.38
C ARG A 165 -32.35 -6.56 20.21
N PHE A 166 -32.73 -6.08 19.03
CA PHE A 166 -34.11 -5.70 18.71
C PHE A 166 -34.98 -6.85 18.18
N LYS A 167 -34.37 -7.98 17.76
CA LYS A 167 -35.09 -9.18 17.30
C LYS A 167 -35.20 -10.29 18.35
N LEU A 168 -34.44 -10.23 19.44
CA LEU A 168 -34.62 -11.10 20.59
C LEU A 168 -35.76 -10.55 21.47
N PRO A 169 -36.75 -11.37 21.88
CA PRO A 169 -37.86 -10.95 22.72
C PRO A 169 -37.42 -10.51 24.12
#